data_AF-X1SS35-F1
#
_entry.id   AF-X1SS35-F1
#
_cell.length_a   1.000
_cell.length_b   1.000
_cell.length_c   1.000
_cell.angle_alpha   90.00
_cell.angle_beta   90.00
_cell.angle_gamma   90.00
#
_symmetry.space_group_name_H-M   'P 1'
#
loop_
_entity.id
_entity.type
_entity.pdbx_description
1 polymer ?
#
loop_
_entity_poly.entity_id
_entity_poly.type
_entity_poly.pdbx_seq_one_letter_code
_entity_poly.pdbx_strand_id
1 'polypeptide(L)'
;MSFNKWKIGLGAPKFIGLQNYIDAFSDPRFWNGLKVMFFFSGLSLSLEIVLGLLIAVYLNKEFKGSNFVQTIYIFPFAATPVAIALIWRIMLNPQSI
;
A
#
# COMPACT_ATOMS: atom_id res chain seq x y z
N MET A 1 -5.08 -19.95 13.16
CA MET A 1 -3.79 -19.32 13.51
C MET A 1 -3.91 -18.27 14.62
N SER A 2 -5.05 -17.57 14.81
CA SER A 2 -5.15 -16.51 15.83
C SER A 2 -5.41 -17.00 17.26
N PHE A 3 -6.13 -18.11 17.47
CA PHE A 3 -6.45 -18.64 18.81
C PHE A 3 -5.46 -19.69 19.35
N ASN A 4 -4.50 -20.08 18.52
CA ASN A 4 -3.51 -21.11 18.82
C ASN A 4 -2.11 -20.52 18.82
N LYS A 5 -1.30 -20.80 19.84
CA LYS A 5 0.13 -20.46 19.85
C LYS A 5 0.82 -21.52 19.03
N TRP A 6 1.17 -21.16 17.80
CA TRP A 6 1.92 -22.03 16.91
C TRP A 6 3.33 -21.48 16.77
N LYS A 7 4.32 -22.27 17.20
CA LYS A 7 5.74 -21.96 17.00
C LYS A 7 6.27 -22.88 15.91
N ILE A 8 6.70 -22.30 14.80
CA ILE A 8 7.30 -23.06 13.69
C ILE A 8 8.50 -23.85 14.24
N GLY A 9 8.47 -25.18 14.11
CA GLY A 9 9.54 -26.08 14.56
C GLY A 9 9.41 -26.64 15.99
N LEU A 10 8.39 -26.27 16.78
CA LEU A 10 8.22 -26.72 18.17
C LEU A 10 6.80 -27.26 18.43
N GLY A 11 6.51 -28.45 17.89
CA GLY A 11 5.37 -29.29 18.31
C GLY A 11 3.95 -28.77 18.03
N ALA A 12 2.95 -29.54 18.48
CA ALA A 12 1.53 -29.33 18.20
C ALA A 12 1.01 -27.96 18.72
N PRO A 13 0.12 -27.29 17.98
CA PRO A 13 -0.42 -25.98 18.35
C PRO A 13 -1.12 -26.03 19.71
N LYS A 14 -0.71 -25.15 20.64
CA LYS A 14 -1.38 -25.00 21.93
C LYS A 14 -2.54 -24.02 21.80
N PHE A 15 -3.76 -24.45 22.11
CA PHE A 15 -4.90 -23.56 22.19
C PHE A 15 -4.74 -22.62 23.40
N ILE A 16 -4.65 -21.32 23.12
CA ILE A 16 -4.45 -20.27 24.13
C ILE A 16 -5.59 -19.24 24.12
N GLY A 17 -6.69 -19.55 23.44
CA GLY A 17 -7.87 -18.68 23.37
C GLY A 17 -7.53 -17.29 22.83
N LEU A 18 -7.96 -16.24 23.52
CA LEU A 18 -7.83 -14.84 23.10
C LEU A 18 -6.50 -14.18 23.50
N GLN A 19 -5.57 -14.91 24.12
CA GLN A 19 -4.34 -14.31 24.66
C GLN A 19 -3.51 -13.60 23.58
N ASN A 20 -3.46 -14.13 22.35
CA ASN A 20 -2.76 -13.48 21.23
C ASN A 20 -3.32 -12.09 20.88
N TYR A 21 -4.62 -11.87 21.07
CA TYR A 21 -5.24 -10.57 20.82
C TYR A 21 -4.92 -9.60 21.97
N ILE A 22 -5.01 -10.05 23.22
CA ILE A 22 -4.67 -9.23 24.40
C ILE A 22 -3.21 -8.80 24.35
N ASP A 23 -2.30 -9.72 24.01
CA ASP A 23 -0.87 -9.44 23.86
C ASP A 23 -0.62 -8.43 22.72
N ALA A 24 -1.33 -8.58 21.59
CA ALA A 24 -1.20 -7.65 20.45
C ALA A 24 -1.74 -6.25 20.78
N PHE A 25 -2.92 -6.14 21.39
CA PHE A 25 -3.51 -4.87 21.79
C PHE A 25 -2.75 -4.20 22.95
N SER A 26 -1.95 -4.94 23.71
CA SER A 26 -1.09 -4.39 24.77
C SER A 26 0.29 -3.97 24.27
N ASP A 27 0.71 -4.39 23.07
CA ASP A 27 2.01 -4.01 22.50
C ASP A 27 1.95 -2.60 21.89
N PRO A 28 2.74 -1.62 22.38
CA PRO A 28 2.79 -0.28 21.79
C PRO A 28 3.19 -0.27 20.31
N ARG A 29 3.94 -1.29 19.84
CA ARG A 29 4.34 -1.42 18.43
C ARG A 29 3.16 -1.75 17.54
N PHE A 30 2.18 -2.50 18.03
CA PHE A 30 0.96 -2.79 17.28
C PHE A 30 0.19 -1.50 16.98
N TRP A 31 0.00 -0.66 17.99
CA TRP A 31 -0.66 0.65 17.83
C TRP A 31 0.15 1.62 16.98
N ASN A 32 1.48 1.62 17.12
CA ASN A 32 2.34 2.43 16.25
C ASN A 32 2.22 1.98 14.79
N GLY A 33 2.34 0.68 14.51
CA GLY A 33 2.15 0.13 13.17
C GLY A 33 0.79 0.46 12.58
N LEU A 34 -0.27 0.35 13.38
CA LEU A 34 -1.63 0.71 12.98
C LEU A 34 -1.73 2.21 12.63
N LYS A 35 -1.18 3.10 13.47
CA LYS A 35 -1.13 4.54 13.20
C LYS A 35 -0.38 4.86 11.92
N VAL A 36 0.80 4.28 11.72
CA VAL A 36 1.60 4.50 10.50
C VAL A 36 0.87 3.98 9.27
N MET A 37 0.25 2.80 9.33
CA MET A 37 -0.55 2.25 8.23
C MET A 37 -1.71 3.17 7.87
N PHE A 38 -2.50 3.61 8.87
CA PHE A 38 -3.64 4.50 8.64
C PHE A 38 -3.20 5.87 8.13
N PHE A 39 -2.15 6.45 8.71
CA PHE A 39 -1.64 7.76 8.30
C PHE A 39 -1.07 7.72 6.88
N PHE A 40 -0.21 6.74 6.60
CA PHE A 40 0.39 6.55 5.28
C PHE A 40 -0.68 6.26 4.22
N SER A 41 -1.55 5.28 4.47
CA SER A 41 -2.61 4.92 3.52
C SER A 41 -3.61 6.07 3.32
N GLY A 42 -4.04 6.73 4.39
CA GLY A 42 -4.96 7.86 4.32
C GLY A 42 -4.39 9.04 3.56
N LEU A 43 -3.12 9.39 3.79
CA LEU A 43 -2.44 10.46 3.07
C LEU A 43 -2.27 10.11 1.58
N SER A 44 -1.79 8.91 1.27
CA SER A 44 -1.61 8.45 -0.11
C SER A 44 -2.93 8.43 -0.87
N LEU A 45 -3.98 7.84 -0.30
CA LEU A 45 -5.31 7.80 -0.93
C LEU A 45 -5.90 9.19 -1.15
N SER A 46 -5.75 10.08 -0.16
CA SER A 46 -6.24 11.45 -0.28
C SER A 46 -5.56 12.19 -1.43
N LEU A 47 -4.24 12.05 -1.55
CA LEU A 47 -3.47 12.64 -2.65
C LEU A 47 -3.86 12.03 -4.01
N GLU A 48 -3.98 10.71 -4.09
CA GLU A 48 -4.39 10.01 -5.31
C GLU A 48 -5.76 10.48 -5.80
N ILE A 49 -6.75 10.62 -4.90
CA ILE A 49 -8.10 11.09 -5.24
C ILE A 49 -8.06 12.55 -5.72
N VAL A 50 -7.37 13.43 -5.00
CA VAL A 50 -7.30 14.86 -5.36
C VAL A 50 -6.63 15.03 -6.72
N LEU A 51 -5.47 14.39 -6.93
CA LEU A 51 -4.76 14.46 -8.20
C LEU A 51 -5.55 13.82 -9.34
N GLY A 52 -6.12 12.64 -9.10
CA GLY A 52 -6.95 11.95 -10.09
C GLY A 52 -8.15 12.77 -10.51
N LEU A 53 -8.83 13.44 -9.57
CA LEU A 53 -9.96 14.31 -9.85
C LEU A 53 -9.54 15.56 -10.64
N LEU A 54 -8.45 16.21 -10.26
CA LEU A 54 -7.92 17.37 -10.99
C LEU A 54 -7.60 17.03 -12.44
N ILE A 55 -6.93 15.88 -12.66
CA ILE A 55 -6.60 15.38 -13.99
C ILE A 55 -7.87 15.02 -14.76
N ALA A 56 -8.84 14.36 -14.12
CA ALA A 56 -10.11 14.00 -14.74
C ALA A 56 -10.90 15.24 -15.19
N VAL A 57 -11.00 16.27 -14.36
CA VAL A 57 -11.67 17.53 -14.71
C VAL A 57 -10.95 18.23 -15.87
N TYR A 58 -9.62 18.20 -15.88
CA TYR A 58 -8.84 18.77 -16.97
C TYR A 58 -9.04 18.02 -18.31
N LEU A 59 -9.05 16.69 -18.27
CA LEU A 59 -9.23 15.83 -19.45
C LEU A 59 -10.67 15.72 -19.94
N ASN A 60 -11.65 16.02 -19.08
CA ASN A 60 -13.07 16.08 -19.43
C ASN A 60 -13.41 17.27 -20.35
N LYS A 61 -12.49 18.21 -20.57
CA LYS A 61 -12.67 19.17 -21.67
C LYS A 61 -12.55 18.42 -22.99
N GLU A 62 -13.59 18.48 -23.83
CA GLU A 62 -13.57 17.89 -25.16
C GLU A 62 -12.57 18.63 -26.07
N PHE A 63 -11.29 18.22 -26.04
CA PHE A 63 -10.28 18.63 -27.01
C PHE A 63 -10.00 17.49 -27.98
N LYS A 64 -9.74 17.83 -29.26
CA LYS A 64 -9.33 16.87 -30.30
C LYS A 64 -8.00 16.20 -29.88
N GLY A 65 -8.08 15.06 -29.19
CA GLY A 65 -6.94 14.34 -28.64
C GLY A 65 -7.14 13.72 -27.25
N SER A 66 -8.26 13.98 -26.56
CA SER A 66 -8.49 13.51 -25.19
C SER A 66 -8.34 11.99 -25.02
N ASN A 67 -8.86 11.19 -25.95
CA ASN A 67 -8.71 9.73 -25.93
C ASN A 67 -7.24 9.24 -25.99
N PHE A 68 -6.38 9.95 -26.72
CA PHE A 68 -4.96 9.59 -26.83
C PHE A 68 -4.22 9.86 -25.52
N VAL A 69 -4.47 11.03 -24.91
CA VAL A 69 -3.88 11.40 -23.61
C VAL A 69 -4.36 10.46 -22.50
N GLN A 70 -5.64 10.09 -22.51
CA GLN A 70 -6.21 9.13 -21.56
C GLN A 70 -5.54 7.76 -21.66
N THR A 71 -5.23 7.29 -22.87
CA THR A 71 -4.58 5.99 -23.09
C THR A 71 -3.17 5.97 -22.51
N ILE A 72 -2.38 7.03 -22.73
CA ILE A 72 -1.02 7.17 -22.16
C ILE A 72 -1.08 7.22 -20.63
N TYR A 73 -2.07 7.91 -20.07
CA TYR A 73 -2.24 8.01 -18.62
C TYR A 73 -2.57 6.67 -17.96
N ILE A 74 -3.37 5.81 -18.61
CA ILE A 74 -3.75 4.51 -18.08
C ILE A 74 -2.65 3.45 -18.26
N PHE A 75 -1.79 3.60 -19.28
CA PHE A 75 -0.70 2.66 -19.56
C PHE A 75 0.13 2.22 -18.34
N PRO A 76 0.64 3.12 -17.46
CA PRO A 76 1.43 2.73 -16.30
C PRO A 76 0.64 1.89 -15.27
N PHE A 77 -0.69 1.96 -15.23
CA PHE A 77 -1.50 1.14 -14.33
C PHE A 77 -1.50 -0.35 -14.71
N ALA A 78 -1.08 -0.69 -15.93
CA ALA A 78 -0.90 -2.07 -16.35
C ALA A 78 0.40 -2.71 -15.82
N ALA A 79 1.34 -1.91 -15.31
CA ALA A 79 2.58 -2.41 -14.74
C ALA A 79 2.33 -3.09 -13.38
N THR A 80 3.02 -4.20 -13.11
CA THR A 80 2.88 -4.91 -11.83
C THR A 80 3.49 -4.10 -10.68
N PRO A 81 2.94 -4.19 -9.45
CA PRO A 81 3.49 -3.48 -8.29
C PRO A 81 4.98 -3.77 -8.05
N VAL A 82 5.43 -4.99 -8.37
CA VAL A 82 6.83 -5.41 -8.23
C VAL A 82 7.74 -4.64 -9.19
N ALA A 83 7.35 -4.48 -10.46
CA ALA A 83 8.13 -3.73 -11.43
C ALA A 83 8.24 -2.25 -11.05
N ILE A 84 7.12 -1.66 -10.62
CA ILE A 84 7.08 -0.28 -10.14
C ILE A 84 8.03 -0.09 -8.94
N ALA A 85 7.98 -1.01 -7.96
CA ALA A 85 8.87 -0.95 -6.79
C ALA A 85 10.36 -1.03 -7.16
N LEU A 86 10.73 -1.84 -8.16
CA LEU A 86 12.11 -1.92 -8.64
C LEU A 86 12.57 -0.62 -9.31
N ILE A 87 11.72 0.00 -10.13
CA ILE A 87 12.03 1.28 -10.79
C ILE A 87 12.27 2.36 -9.74
N TRP A 88 11.36 2.48 -8.76
CA TRP A 88 11.52 3.43 -7.64
C TRP A 88 12.80 3.16 -6.86
N ARG A 89 13.11 1.89 -6.59
CA ARG A 89 14.34 1.50 -5.90
C ARG A 89 15.58 1.96 -6.67
N ILE A 90 15.60 1.84 -7.99
CA ILE A 90 16.73 2.29 -8.83
C ILE A 90 16.79 3.83 -8.85
N MET A 91 15.66 4.51 -9.07
CA MET A 91 15.59 5.98 -9.12
C MET A 91 15.99 6.66 -7.81
N LEU A 92 15.63 6.05 -6.68
CA LEU A 92 15.93 6.57 -5.34
C LEU A 92 17.24 6.01 -4.78
N ASN A 93 17.97 5.16 -5.51
CA ASN A 93 19.26 4.64 -5.06
C ASN A 93 20.35 5.69 -5.30
N PRO A 94 20.98 6.26 -4.25
CA PRO A 94 22.02 7.28 -4.42
C PRO A 94 23.39 6.69 -4.82
N GLN A 95 23.53 5.36 -4.96
CA GLN A 95 24.81 4.65 -5.11
C GLN A 95 25.10 4.17 -6.54
N SER A 96 24.43 4.71 -7.57
CA SER A 96 24.66 4.31 -8.97
C SER A 96 25.33 5.38 -9.85
N ILE A 97 26.30 6.11 -9.29
CA ILE A 97 27.36 6.82 -10.03
C ILE A 97 28.67 6.62 -9.28
#